data_AF-A0A7Y6CEA0-F1
#
_entry.id   AF-A0A7Y6CEA0-F1
#
_cell.length_a   1.000
_cell.length_b   1.000
_cell.length_c   1.000
_cell.angle_alpha   90.00
_cell.angle_beta   90.00
_cell.angle_gamma   90.00
#
_symmetry.space_group_name_H-M   'P 1'
#
loop_
_entity.id
_entity.type
_entity.pdbx_description
1 polymer ?
#
loop_
_entity_poly.entity_id
_entity_poly.type
_entity_poly.pdbx_seq_one_letter_code
_entity_poly.pdbx_strand_id
1 'polypeptide(L)'
;MTVVRSKFADAYLTALESYRAAATESALRVAYELGREAVARGLSVLDLAAVHHQALLRTLAGTTTGAEAERAAASASDFFLESLSAFEMVQRGFREAREAAHLEQRQTLMLRRLSSFLADTSLALGGSGALEEVLQLVAEQARELVGASWSLACLAVDGESP
;
A
#
# COMPACT_ATOMS: atom_id res chain seq x y z
N MET A 1 3.61 7.96 22.46
CA MET A 1 4.44 7.40 21.37
C MET A 1 5.65 6.59 21.88
N THR A 2 6.38 7.08 22.89
CA THR A 2 7.61 6.44 23.42
C THR A 2 7.39 5.07 24.09
N VAL A 3 6.31 4.88 24.84
CA VAL A 3 6.03 3.62 25.57
C VAL A 3 5.68 2.45 24.64
N VAL A 4 4.92 2.70 23.56
CA VAL A 4 4.55 1.67 22.58
C VAL A 4 5.78 1.20 21.79
N ARG A 5 6.69 2.13 21.45
CA ARG A 5 7.96 1.81 20.81
C ARG A 5 8.88 1.01 21.75
N SER A 6 8.90 1.33 23.04
CA SER A 6 9.68 0.55 24.02
C SER A 6 9.17 -0.88 24.13
N LYS A 7 7.85 -1.09 24.28
CA LYS A 7 7.30 -2.45 24.37
C LYS A 7 7.56 -3.29 23.12
N PHE A 8 7.51 -2.68 21.93
CA PHE A 8 7.88 -3.36 20.69
C PHE A 8 9.36 -3.74 20.69
N ALA A 9 10.24 -2.81 21.08
CA ALA A 9 11.67 -3.06 21.13
C ALA A 9 12.05 -4.17 22.11
N ASP A 10 11.39 -4.22 23.28
CA ASP A 10 11.61 -5.28 24.27
C ASP A 10 11.16 -6.65 23.72
N ALA A 11 9.98 -6.73 23.11
CA ALA A 11 9.49 -7.96 22.48
C ALA A 11 10.40 -8.43 21.33
N TYR A 12 10.87 -7.48 20.52
CA TYR A 12 11.79 -7.75 19.41
C TYR A 12 13.12 -8.32 19.92
N LEU A 13 13.70 -7.70 20.95
CA LEU A 13 14.93 -8.18 21.58
C LEU A 13 14.75 -9.60 22.12
N THR A 14 13.69 -9.85 22.90
CA THR A 14 13.43 -11.19 23.47
C THR A 14 13.28 -12.25 22.39
N ALA A 15 12.57 -11.94 21.29
CA ALA A 15 12.41 -12.85 20.17
C ALA A 15 13.74 -13.12 19.45
N LEU A 16 14.55 -12.08 19.22
CA LEU A 16 15.87 -12.22 18.62
C LEU A 16 16.82 -13.06 19.50
N GLU A 17 16.83 -12.84 20.81
CA GLU A 17 17.63 -13.62 21.75
C GLU A 17 17.18 -15.09 21.76
N SER A 18 15.88 -15.34 21.67
CA SER A 18 15.31 -16.68 21.57
C SER A 18 15.72 -17.38 20.27
N TYR A 19 15.66 -16.66 19.13
CA TYR A 19 16.11 -17.18 17.84
C TYR A 19 17.62 -17.49 17.83
N ARG A 20 18.44 -16.61 18.42
CA ARG A 20 19.88 -16.87 18.59
C ARG A 20 20.14 -18.13 19.41
N ALA A 21 19.39 -18.33 20.50
CA ALA A 21 19.54 -19.52 21.34
C ALA A 21 19.13 -20.80 20.60
N ALA A 22 18.11 -20.72 19.74
CA ALA A 22 17.64 -21.83 18.92
C ALA A 22 17.08 -21.34 17.57
N ALA A 23 17.87 -21.51 16.51
CA ALA A 23 17.52 -21.11 15.15
C ALA A 23 16.48 -22.05 14.53
N THR A 24 15.24 -21.95 15.01
CA THR A 24 14.11 -22.78 14.59
C THR A 24 13.15 -21.99 13.71
N GLU A 25 12.40 -22.71 12.87
CA GLU A 25 11.32 -22.14 12.06
C GLU A 25 10.26 -21.44 12.92
N SER A 26 9.97 -21.99 14.11
CA SER A 26 9.02 -21.38 15.04
C SER A 26 9.47 -20.01 15.54
N ALA A 27 10.77 -19.82 15.73
CA ALA A 27 11.34 -18.55 16.15
C ALA A 27 11.45 -17.55 14.98
N LEU A 28 11.70 -18.01 13.75
CA LEU A 28 11.57 -17.17 12.55
C LEU A 28 10.13 -16.72 12.31
N ARG A 29 9.14 -17.57 12.61
CA ARG A 29 7.74 -17.16 12.56
C ARG A 29 7.43 -15.99 13.50
N VAL A 30 8.08 -15.90 14.66
CA VAL A 30 7.94 -14.74 15.54
C VAL A 30 8.51 -13.47 14.89
N ALA A 31 9.63 -13.58 14.17
CA ALA A 31 10.20 -12.48 13.38
C ALA A 31 9.20 -11.97 12.33
N TYR A 32 8.59 -12.91 11.59
CA TYR A 32 7.52 -12.63 10.62
C TYR A 32 6.35 -11.88 11.27
N GLU A 33 5.86 -12.37 12.41
CA GLU A 33 4.74 -11.75 13.12
C GLU A 33 5.08 -10.35 13.64
N LEU A 34 6.29 -10.13 14.15
CA LEU A 34 6.78 -8.81 14.56
C LEU A 34 6.89 -7.83 13.39
N GLY A 35 7.31 -8.30 12.21
CA GLY A 35 7.32 -7.50 10.99
C GLY A 35 5.93 -7.00 10.59
N ARG A 36 4.92 -7.88 10.64
CA ARG A 36 3.50 -7.50 10.41
C ARG A 36 2.98 -6.54 11.48
N GLU A 37 3.31 -6.82 12.74
CA GLU A 37 2.89 -6.00 13.86
C GLU A 37 3.48 -4.59 13.79
N ALA A 38 4.73 -4.44 13.34
CA ALA A 38 5.35 -3.14 13.13
C ALA A 38 4.51 -2.25 12.19
N VAL A 39 4.00 -2.82 11.08
CA VAL A 39 3.09 -2.08 10.18
C VAL A 39 1.77 -1.75 10.89
N ALA A 40 1.17 -2.71 11.61
CA ALA A 40 -0.08 -2.50 12.34
C ALA A 40 0.04 -1.40 13.41
N ARG A 41 1.22 -1.25 14.02
CA ARG A 41 1.55 -0.20 15.00
C ARG A 41 1.96 1.14 14.35
N GLY A 42 1.97 1.23 13.02
CA GLY A 42 2.35 2.43 12.28
C GLY A 42 3.84 2.77 12.34
N LEU A 43 4.71 1.78 12.61
CA LEU A 43 6.15 1.96 12.58
C LEU A 43 6.63 2.08 11.13
N SER A 44 7.57 3.00 10.89
CA SER A 44 8.26 3.06 9.61
C SER A 44 9.33 1.97 9.52
N VAL A 45 9.82 1.71 8.29
CA VAL A 45 10.96 0.81 8.08
C VAL A 45 12.21 1.26 8.84
N LEU A 46 12.39 2.59 8.99
CA LEU A 46 13.50 3.17 9.75
C LEU A 46 13.36 2.89 11.25
N ASP A 47 12.14 2.84 11.77
CA ASP A 47 11.89 2.50 13.17
C ASP A 47 12.20 1.04 13.45
N LEU A 48 11.79 0.15 12.54
CA LEU A 48 12.10 -1.28 12.63
C LEU A 48 13.62 -1.52 12.55
N ALA A 49 14.31 -0.84 11.63
CA ALA A 49 15.76 -0.90 11.52
C ALA A 49 16.47 -0.38 12.78
N ALA A 50 15.98 0.72 13.38
CA ALA A 50 16.54 1.26 14.61
C ALA A 50 16.36 0.29 15.79
N VAL A 51 15.18 -0.34 15.92
CA VAL A 51 14.91 -1.38 16.93
C VAL A 51 15.82 -2.58 16.72
N HIS A 52 15.95 -3.04 15.49
CA HIS A 52 16.84 -4.15 15.14
C HIS A 52 18.29 -3.84 15.53
N HIS A 53 18.80 -2.66 15.19
CA HIS A 53 20.18 -2.28 15.51
C HIS A 53 20.44 -2.22 17.02
N GLN A 54 19.49 -1.69 17.80
CA GLN A 54 19.58 -1.71 19.27
C GLN A 54 19.59 -3.14 19.82
N ALA A 55 18.76 -4.02 19.27
CA ALA A 55 18.73 -5.42 19.67
C ALA A 55 20.03 -6.16 19.29
N LEU A 56 20.57 -5.92 18.09
CA LEU A 56 21.85 -6.46 17.64
C LEU A 56 22.99 -6.07 18.58
N LEU A 57 23.09 -4.78 18.96
CA LEU A 57 24.13 -4.32 19.87
C LEU A 57 24.07 -5.04 21.24
N ARG A 58 22.87 -5.27 21.77
CA ARG A 58 22.68 -6.01 23.03
C ARG A 58 23.07 -7.48 22.89
N THR A 59 22.68 -8.10 21.78
CA THR A 59 23.03 -9.49 21.48
C THR A 59 24.54 -9.68 21.33
N LEU A 60 25.25 -8.72 20.73
CA LEU A 60 26.71 -8.76 20.58
C LEU A 60 27.45 -8.51 21.88
N ALA A 61 26.91 -7.64 22.76
CA ALA A 61 27.53 -7.33 24.06
C ALA A 61 27.68 -8.55 24.98
N GLY A 62 26.88 -9.60 24.77
CA GLY A 62 26.97 -10.86 25.52
C GLY A 62 27.94 -11.90 24.94
N THR A 63 28.69 -11.57 23.88
CA THR A 63 29.62 -12.52 23.23
C THR A 63 31.03 -12.40 23.79
N THR A 64 31.73 -13.53 23.89
CA THR A 64 33.08 -13.60 24.49
C THR A 64 34.18 -13.85 23.46
N THR A 65 33.82 -14.32 22.26
CA THR A 65 34.75 -14.62 21.18
C THR A 65 34.26 -14.05 19.84
N GLY A 66 35.18 -13.83 18.89
CA GLY A 66 34.84 -13.39 17.53
C GLY A 66 33.87 -14.35 16.83
N ALA A 67 34.07 -15.66 16.97
CA ALA A 67 33.19 -16.68 16.38
C ALA A 67 31.77 -16.69 16.99
N GLU A 68 31.61 -16.28 18.25
CA GLU A 68 30.29 -16.06 18.85
C GLU A 68 29.63 -14.78 18.32
N ALA A 69 30.40 -13.70 18.17
CA ALA A 69 29.92 -12.45 17.60
C ALA A 69 29.46 -12.63 16.14
N GLU A 70 30.21 -13.36 15.34
CA GLU A 70 29.85 -13.68 13.95
C GLU A 70 28.55 -14.48 13.86
N ARG A 71 28.39 -15.53 14.69
CA ARG A 71 27.15 -16.33 14.74
C ARG A 71 25.95 -15.52 15.21
N ALA A 72 26.16 -14.62 16.18
CA ALA A 72 25.12 -13.72 16.66
C ALA A 72 24.70 -12.71 15.57
N ALA A 73 25.66 -12.13 14.85
CA ALA A 73 25.39 -11.21 13.74
C ALA A 73 24.66 -11.90 12.58
N ALA A 74 25.05 -13.14 12.22
CA ALA A 74 24.36 -13.93 11.22
C ALA A 74 22.90 -14.22 11.62
N SER A 75 22.68 -14.70 12.84
CA SER A 75 21.32 -14.98 13.36
C SER A 75 20.45 -13.71 13.38
N ALA A 76 21.03 -12.57 13.76
CA ALA A 76 20.33 -11.30 13.73
C ALA A 76 19.97 -10.87 12.30
N SER A 77 20.85 -11.13 11.33
CA SER A 77 20.61 -10.80 9.93
C SER A 77 19.43 -11.62 9.36
N ASP A 78 19.40 -12.92 9.61
CA ASP A 78 18.29 -13.79 9.19
C ASP A 78 16.96 -13.35 9.81
N PHE A 79 16.96 -13.08 11.12
CA PHE A 79 15.78 -12.61 11.84
C PHE A 79 15.28 -11.26 11.30
N PHE A 80 16.19 -10.36 10.93
CA PHE A 80 15.84 -9.07 10.37
C PHE A 80 15.25 -9.18 8.97
N LEU A 81 15.83 -10.03 8.11
CA LEU A 81 15.33 -10.28 6.77
C LEU A 81 13.92 -10.87 6.81
N GLU A 82 13.65 -11.80 7.74
CA GLU A 82 12.31 -12.37 7.92
C GLU A 82 11.31 -11.32 8.45
N SER A 83 11.74 -10.44 9.36
CA SER A 83 10.89 -9.34 9.83
C SER A 83 10.61 -8.32 8.70
N LEU A 84 11.61 -8.01 7.87
CA LEU A 84 11.50 -7.07 6.77
C LEU A 84 10.64 -7.63 5.63
N SER A 85 10.78 -8.91 5.29
CA SER A 85 9.95 -9.55 4.27
C SER A 85 8.46 -9.43 4.63
N ALA A 86 8.11 -9.73 5.88
CA ALA A 86 6.76 -9.60 6.40
C ALA A 86 6.27 -8.15 6.42
N PHE A 87 7.13 -7.22 6.82
CA PHE A 87 6.85 -5.78 6.82
C PHE A 87 6.52 -5.29 5.40
N GLU A 88 7.36 -5.61 4.42
CA GLU A 88 7.18 -5.22 3.02
C GLU A 88 5.93 -5.85 2.40
N MET A 89 5.69 -7.14 2.63
CA MET A 89 4.48 -7.82 2.16
C MET A 89 3.21 -7.12 2.64
N VAL A 90 3.15 -6.76 3.92
CA VAL A 90 1.98 -6.06 4.47
C VAL A 90 1.88 -4.64 3.93
N GLN A 91 2.97 -3.90 3.84
CA GLN A 91 2.96 -2.54 3.28
C GLN A 91 2.51 -2.51 1.81
N ARG A 92 2.99 -3.48 1.03
CA ARG A 92 2.60 -3.67 -0.36
C ARG A 92 1.12 -4.00 -0.47
N GLY A 93 0.62 -4.95 0.33
CA GLY A 93 -0.81 -5.27 0.37
C GLY A 93 -1.69 -4.06 0.72
N PHE A 94 -1.26 -3.22 1.67
CA PHE A 94 -1.96 -1.97 1.96
C PHE A 94 -1.94 -0.98 0.80
N ARG A 95 -0.82 -0.86 0.09
CA ARG A 95 -0.72 0.01 -1.09
C ARG A 95 -1.65 -0.46 -2.21
N GLU A 96 -1.61 -1.74 -2.53
CA GLU A 96 -2.46 -2.36 -3.56
C GLU A 96 -3.94 -2.21 -3.21
N ALA A 97 -4.33 -2.48 -1.95
CA ALA A 97 -5.71 -2.30 -1.50
C ALA A 97 -6.18 -0.84 -1.59
N ARG A 98 -5.31 0.12 -1.28
CA ARG A 98 -5.62 1.56 -1.42
C ARG A 98 -5.79 1.95 -2.89
N GLU A 99 -4.89 1.49 -3.75
CA GLU A 99 -4.97 1.75 -5.19
C GLU A 99 -6.26 1.16 -5.80
N ALA A 100 -6.61 -0.07 -5.41
CA ALA A 100 -7.87 -0.70 -5.82
C ALA A 100 -9.10 0.08 -5.33
N ALA A 101 -9.12 0.48 -4.06
CA ALA A 101 -10.23 1.28 -3.51
C ALA A 101 -10.37 2.65 -4.21
N HIS A 102 -9.25 3.30 -4.54
CA HIS A 102 -9.27 4.55 -5.31
C HIS A 102 -9.80 4.35 -6.73
N LEU A 103 -9.45 3.24 -7.38
CA LEU A 103 -9.98 2.90 -8.71
C LEU A 103 -11.49 2.68 -8.67
N GLU A 104 -11.97 1.88 -7.71
CA GLU A 104 -13.40 1.60 -7.52
C GLU A 104 -14.20 2.89 -7.21
N GLN A 105 -13.65 3.76 -6.37
CA GLN A 105 -14.26 5.06 -6.06
C GLN A 105 -14.38 5.92 -7.33
N ARG A 106 -13.34 5.97 -8.16
CA ARG A 106 -13.36 6.71 -9.44
C ARG A 106 -14.41 6.16 -10.39
N GLN A 107 -14.49 4.83 -10.53
CA GLN A 107 -15.49 4.17 -11.36
C GLN A 107 -16.92 4.47 -10.89
N THR A 108 -17.17 4.38 -9.58
CA THR A 108 -18.49 4.69 -9.00
C THR A 108 -18.89 6.14 -9.24
N LEU A 109 -17.96 7.09 -9.04
CA LEU A 109 -18.20 8.51 -9.30
C LEU A 109 -18.49 8.77 -10.78
N MET A 110 -17.76 8.11 -11.69
CA MET A 110 -18.00 8.21 -13.13
C MET A 110 -19.39 7.71 -13.51
N LEU A 111 -19.79 6.52 -13.03
CA LEU A 111 -21.11 5.97 -13.27
C LEU A 111 -22.22 6.89 -12.76
N ARG A 112 -22.06 7.46 -11.55
CA ARG A 112 -23.03 8.42 -10.99
C ARG A 112 -23.14 9.69 -11.83
N ARG A 113 -22.01 10.24 -12.29
CA ARG A 113 -22.00 11.44 -13.15
C ARG A 113 -22.70 11.19 -14.48
N LEU A 114 -22.38 10.08 -15.15
CA LEU A 114 -23.05 9.70 -16.41
C LEU A 114 -24.55 9.48 -16.21
N SER A 115 -24.94 8.81 -15.12
CA SER A 115 -26.36 8.61 -14.76
C SER A 115 -27.10 9.93 -14.54
N SER A 116 -26.52 10.86 -13.77
CA SER A 116 -27.12 12.18 -13.52
C SER A 116 -27.29 12.93 -14.84
N PHE A 117 -26.23 12.94 -15.65
CA PHE A 117 -26.24 13.64 -16.93
C PHE A 117 -27.27 13.08 -17.91
N LEU A 118 -27.39 11.75 -18.03
CA LEU A 118 -28.42 11.13 -18.87
C LEU A 118 -29.83 11.44 -18.36
N ALA A 119 -30.04 11.51 -17.04
CA ALA A 119 -31.32 11.93 -16.48
C ALA A 119 -31.63 13.40 -16.80
N ASP A 120 -30.65 14.30 -16.62
CA ASP A 120 -30.79 15.73 -16.90
C ASP A 120 -31.04 16.01 -18.39
N THR A 121 -30.30 15.34 -19.28
CA THR A 121 -30.49 15.46 -20.73
C THR A 121 -31.79 14.81 -21.21
N SER A 122 -32.23 13.70 -20.60
CA SER A 122 -33.54 13.11 -20.90
C SER A 122 -34.69 14.07 -20.57
N LEU A 123 -34.53 14.92 -19.56
CA LEU A 123 -35.47 15.99 -19.24
C LEU A 123 -35.34 17.18 -20.21
N ALA A 124 -34.14 17.43 -20.75
CA ALA A 124 -33.83 18.53 -21.67
C ALA A 124 -34.02 18.20 -23.16
N LEU A 125 -34.43 16.97 -23.54
CA LEU A 125 -34.68 16.49 -24.91
C LEU A 125 -35.78 17.25 -25.70
N GLY A 126 -36.16 18.44 -25.27
CA GLY A 126 -36.96 19.39 -26.03
C GLY A 126 -36.16 20.34 -26.95
N GLY A 127 -34.82 20.31 -26.99
CA GLY A 127 -34.06 21.27 -27.80
C GLY A 127 -32.63 20.88 -28.21
N SER A 128 -32.18 21.45 -29.33
CA SER A 128 -30.90 21.17 -30.03
C SER A 128 -29.61 21.39 -29.20
N GLY A 129 -29.68 22.06 -28.06
CA GLY A 129 -28.51 22.33 -27.20
C GLY A 129 -28.07 21.17 -26.30
N ALA A 130 -28.98 20.24 -25.98
CA ALA A 130 -28.67 19.11 -25.10
C ALA A 130 -27.60 18.18 -25.69
N LEU A 131 -27.54 18.04 -27.02
CA LEU A 131 -26.62 17.15 -27.72
C LEU A 131 -25.17 17.69 -27.75
N GLU A 132 -25.02 19.02 -27.85
CA GLU A 132 -23.72 19.68 -27.83
C GLU A 132 -23.07 19.57 -26.44
N GLU A 133 -23.87 19.73 -25.38
CA GLU A 133 -23.43 19.51 -23.99
C GLU A 133 -22.98 18.06 -23.75
N VAL A 134 -23.68 17.06 -24.34
CA VAL A 134 -23.27 15.64 -24.29
C VAL A 134 -21.89 15.44 -24.92
N LEU A 135 -21.69 15.97 -26.13
CA LEU A 135 -20.44 15.79 -26.86
C LEU A 135 -19.26 16.47 -26.15
N GLN A 136 -19.47 17.69 -25.64
CA GLN A 136 -18.44 18.41 -24.89
C GLN A 136 -18.04 17.65 -23.63
N LEU A 137 -19.01 17.14 -22.87
CA LEU A 137 -18.72 16.36 -21.66
C LEU A 137 -17.99 15.04 -21.99
N VAL A 138 -18.42 14.30 -23.02
CA VAL A 138 -17.74 13.07 -23.45
C VAL A 138 -16.29 13.35 -23.84
N ALA A 139 -16.04 14.44 -24.57
CA ALA A 139 -14.70 14.87 -24.91
C ALA A 139 -13.89 15.19 -23.64
N GLU A 140 -14.37 16.09 -22.78
CA GLU A 140 -13.65 16.48 -21.55
C GLU A 140 -13.31 15.28 -20.67
N GLN A 141 -14.23 14.31 -20.57
CA GLN A 141 -14.04 13.09 -19.78
C GLN A 141 -13.09 12.09 -20.44
N ALA A 142 -13.15 11.88 -21.75
CA ALA A 142 -12.18 11.04 -22.45
C ALA A 142 -10.74 11.57 -22.29
N ARG A 143 -10.58 12.90 -22.29
CA ARG A 143 -9.29 13.56 -22.04
C ARG A 143 -8.79 13.29 -20.62
N GLU A 144 -9.65 13.46 -19.63
CA GLU A 144 -9.31 13.27 -18.21
C GLU A 144 -9.00 11.80 -17.87
N LEU A 145 -9.73 10.85 -18.48
CA LEU A 145 -9.58 9.42 -18.26
C LEU A 145 -8.28 8.85 -18.86
N VAL A 146 -7.94 9.28 -20.08
CA VAL A 146 -6.75 8.81 -20.80
C VAL A 146 -5.49 9.61 -20.42
N GLY A 147 -5.66 10.74 -19.72
CA GLY A 147 -4.55 11.68 -19.44
C GLY A 147 -4.02 12.36 -20.72
N ALA A 148 -4.88 12.50 -21.73
CA ALA A 148 -4.51 13.10 -23.01
C ALA A 148 -4.50 14.63 -22.92
N SER A 149 -3.76 15.29 -23.81
CA SER A 149 -3.75 16.76 -23.89
C SER A 149 -5.02 17.33 -24.53
N TRP A 150 -5.70 16.55 -25.38
CA TRP A 150 -6.96 16.92 -26.03
C TRP A 150 -7.80 15.67 -26.36
N SER A 151 -9.07 15.89 -26.68
CA SER A 151 -10.02 14.85 -27.14
C SER A 151 -11.03 15.49 -28.10
N LEU A 152 -11.66 14.65 -28.94
CA LEU A 152 -12.69 15.04 -29.89
C LEU A 152 -13.86 14.06 -29.80
N ALA A 153 -15.09 14.57 -29.71
CA ALA A 153 -16.32 13.78 -29.78
C ALA A 153 -17.14 14.22 -31.00
N CYS A 154 -17.58 13.26 -31.81
CA CYS A 154 -18.40 13.51 -33.01
C CYS A 154 -19.68 12.68 -32.93
N LEU A 155 -20.78 13.24 -33.44
CA LEU A 155 -22.04 12.51 -33.61
C LEU A 155 -22.39 12.44 -35.09
N ALA A 156 -22.77 11.26 -35.58
CA ALA A 156 -23.42 11.11 -36.87
C ALA A 156 -24.94 11.19 -36.68
N VAL A 157 -25.60 12.08 -37.41
CA VAL A 157 -27.06 12.14 -37.48
C VAL A 157 -27.45 11.49 -38.81
N ASP A 158 -28.14 10.35 -38.76
CA ASP A 158 -28.67 9.72 -39.99
C ASP A 158 -29.74 10.66 -40.58
N GLY A 159 -29.42 11.30 -41.70
CA GLY A 159 -30.37 12.13 -42.44
C GLY A 159 -31.36 11.25 -43.20
N GLU A 160 -32.65 11.52 -43.05
CA GLU A 160 -33.70 11.03 -43.95
C GLU A 160 -33.25 11.24 -45.41
N SER A 161 -33.25 10.14 -46.19
CA SER A 161 -32.96 10.22 -47.62
C SER A 161 -34.08 10.98 -48.35
N PRO A 162 -33.73 11.87 -49.31
CA PRO A 162 -34.70 12.68 -50.05
C PRO A 162 -35.62 11.87 -50.98
#